data_AF-A0A8C3KJR3-F1
#
_entry.id   AF-A0A8C3KJR3-F1
#
_cell.length_a   1.000
_cell.length_b   1.000
_cell.length_c   1.000
_cell.angle_alpha   90.00
_cell.angle_beta   90.00
_cell.angle_gamma   90.00
#
_symmetry.space_group_name_H-M   'P 1'
#
loop_
_entity.id
_entity.type
_entity.pdbx_description
1 polymer ?
#
loop_
_entity_poly.entity_id
_entity_poly.type
_entity_poly.pdbx_seq_one_letter_code
_entity_poly.pdbx_strand_id
1 'polypeptide(L)'
;MPSTAVGFGMDPDLQIDVLTELDLVNTTLGVTQVSGLHNASKAFLFQDIEREIHAAPHVSEKLIQLFRNKSEFTFLATLQQKASTSGVILSIRELEHSYFELESSGLRDEIRYHYRFNGKSRTEVFPYRLADGQWHKIAVSLSASHLLLHVDCNRIYERIIDPPETNLTPEINLWLGQRNRKHGFFKGVIQDVKVIFIPNGYITQCPNLNRTCPTCSDFLSLVQGIMDLQELLAKMTAKVGT
;
A
#
# COMPACT_ATOMS: atom_id res chain seq x y z
N MET A 1 -20.46 1.16 -26.24
CA MET A 1 -20.25 1.86 -24.95
C MET A 1 -19.27 1.03 -24.15
N PRO A 2 -18.15 1.57 -23.65
CA PRO A 2 -17.17 0.74 -22.96
C PRO A 2 -17.64 0.50 -21.53
N SER A 3 -17.95 -0.76 -21.24
CA SER A 3 -18.32 -1.26 -19.92
C SER A 3 -17.07 -1.30 -19.04
N THR A 4 -17.09 -0.54 -17.96
CA THR A 4 -16.11 -0.54 -16.88
C THR A 4 -15.96 -1.94 -16.29
N ALA A 5 -14.73 -2.45 -16.25
CA ALA A 5 -14.38 -3.66 -15.53
C ALA A 5 -14.79 -3.52 -14.05
N VAL A 6 -15.56 -4.49 -13.56
CA VAL A 6 -16.00 -4.56 -12.16
C VAL A 6 -14.79 -4.91 -11.31
N GLY A 7 -14.11 -3.88 -10.79
CA GLY A 7 -13.20 -4.06 -9.68
C GLY A 7 -13.99 -4.63 -8.50
N PHE A 8 -13.41 -5.60 -7.78
CA PHE A 8 -13.92 -6.02 -6.47
C PHE A 8 -14.11 -4.75 -5.64
N GLY A 9 -15.37 -4.34 -5.47
CA GLY A 9 -15.75 -3.10 -4.79
C GLY A 9 -15.46 -3.26 -3.31
N MET A 10 -14.22 -2.96 -2.92
CA MET A 10 -13.85 -2.84 -1.52
C MET A 10 -14.48 -1.56 -0.99
N ASP A 11 -15.09 -1.67 0.19
CA ASP A 11 -15.73 -0.53 0.85
C ASP A 11 -14.74 0.64 0.96
N PRO A 12 -15.03 1.80 0.33
CA PRO A 12 -14.17 2.98 0.42
C PRO A 12 -13.89 3.42 1.86
N ASP A 13 -14.78 3.08 2.79
CA ASP A 13 -14.64 3.42 4.21
C ASP A 13 -13.58 2.57 4.91
N LEU A 14 -13.16 1.43 4.34
CA LEU A 14 -12.12 0.55 4.89
C LEU A 14 -10.73 0.79 4.30
N GLN A 15 -10.56 1.82 3.50
CA GLN A 15 -9.28 2.16 2.89
C GLN A 15 -8.96 3.65 2.96
N ILE A 16 -7.66 3.93 2.94
CA ILE A 16 -7.10 5.26 2.77
C ILE A 16 -6.19 5.20 1.55
N ASP A 17 -6.55 5.96 0.51
CA ASP A 17 -5.68 6.22 -0.63
C ASP A 17 -4.78 7.41 -0.28
N VAL A 18 -3.56 7.11 0.16
CA VAL A 18 -2.66 8.11 0.75
C VAL A 18 -2.27 9.17 -0.28
N LEU A 19 -2.10 8.80 -1.55
CA LEU A 19 -1.76 9.74 -2.62
C LEU A 19 -2.91 10.70 -2.92
N THR A 20 -4.15 10.22 -2.88
CA THR A 20 -5.34 11.04 -3.07
C THR A 20 -5.55 11.99 -1.90
N GLU A 21 -5.36 11.53 -0.67
CA GLU A 21 -5.54 12.33 0.55
C GLU A 21 -4.44 13.40 0.75
N LEU A 22 -3.23 13.16 0.23
CA LEU A 22 -2.15 14.15 0.23
C LEU A 22 -2.35 15.28 -0.78
N ASP A 23 -3.29 15.11 -1.72
CA ASP A 23 -3.55 16.03 -2.85
C ASP A 23 -2.25 16.58 -3.46
N LEU A 24 -1.34 15.67 -3.81
CA LEU A 24 -0.04 16.04 -4.38
C LEU A 24 -0.27 16.70 -5.75
N VAL A 25 -0.21 18.04 -5.75
CA VAL A 25 -0.28 18.88 -6.94
C VAL A 25 1.12 19.13 -7.50
N ASN A 26 1.21 19.53 -8.77
CA ASN A 26 2.49 19.83 -9.44
C ASN A 26 3.31 20.92 -8.74
N THR A 27 2.73 21.70 -7.83
CA THR A 27 3.40 22.78 -7.08
C THR A 27 4.04 22.31 -5.78
N THR A 28 3.87 21.04 -5.39
CA THR A 28 4.44 20.53 -4.14
C THR A 28 5.96 20.42 -4.26
N LEU A 29 6.69 21.13 -3.41
CA LEU A 29 8.15 21.20 -3.46
C LEU A 29 8.77 19.80 -3.32
N GLY A 30 9.68 19.47 -4.25
CA GLY A 30 10.43 18.20 -4.23
C GLY A 30 9.65 16.98 -4.70
N VAL A 31 8.42 17.18 -5.21
CA VAL A 31 7.59 16.13 -5.79
C VAL A 31 7.09 16.56 -7.16
N THR A 32 7.20 15.66 -8.13
CA THR A 32 6.74 15.92 -9.51
C THR A 32 5.94 14.74 -10.02
N GLN A 33 4.77 14.99 -10.63
CA GLN A 33 3.96 13.93 -11.23
C GLN A 33 4.67 13.38 -12.48
N VAL A 34 4.73 12.05 -12.60
CA VAL A 34 5.37 11.33 -13.70
C VAL A 34 4.49 10.15 -14.16
N SER A 35 4.83 9.56 -15.30
CA SER A 35 4.22 8.29 -15.72
C SER A 35 4.74 7.14 -14.84
N GLY A 36 3.83 6.35 -14.28
CA GLY A 36 4.15 5.21 -13.43
C GLY A 36 4.10 3.86 -14.14
N LEU A 37 4.13 2.78 -13.35
CA LEU A 37 3.94 1.41 -13.80
C LEU A 37 2.51 1.17 -14.32
N HIS A 38 1.50 1.72 -13.63
CA HIS A 38 0.10 1.59 -14.01
C HIS A 38 -0.40 2.86 -14.72
N ASN A 39 -1.00 2.71 -15.90
CA ASN A 39 -1.49 3.86 -16.68
C ASN A 39 -2.74 4.52 -16.07
N ALA A 40 -3.48 3.80 -15.22
CA ALA A 40 -4.74 4.26 -14.65
C ALA A 40 -4.56 5.09 -13.37
N SER A 41 -3.36 5.13 -12.78
CA SER A 41 -3.09 5.83 -11.51
C SER A 41 -1.93 6.81 -11.63
N LYS A 42 -1.93 7.84 -10.79
CA LYS A 42 -0.88 8.85 -10.76
C LYS A 42 0.35 8.32 -10.04
N ALA A 43 1.54 8.61 -10.57
CA ALA A 43 2.81 8.35 -9.93
C ALA A 43 3.57 9.66 -9.68
N PHE A 44 4.37 9.68 -8.63
CA PHE A 44 5.07 10.87 -8.19
C PHE A 44 6.54 10.56 -7.96
N LEU A 45 7.41 11.34 -8.60
CA LEU A 45 8.85 11.32 -8.41
C LEU A 45 9.20 12.19 -7.19
N PHE A 46 9.78 11.57 -6.17
CA PHE A 46 10.32 12.19 -4.98
C PHE A 46 11.81 12.52 -5.22
N GLN A 47 12.10 13.81 -5.25
CA GLN A 47 13.43 14.35 -5.57
C GLN A 47 14.35 14.32 -4.35
N ASP A 48 15.66 14.45 -4.58
CA ASP A 48 16.66 14.51 -3.51
C ASP A 48 16.85 15.94 -3.00
N ILE A 49 15.76 16.55 -2.52
CA ILE A 49 15.75 17.87 -1.89
C ILE A 49 14.91 17.84 -0.61
N GLU A 50 15.13 18.84 0.26
CA GLU A 50 14.25 19.09 1.40
C GLU A 50 12.82 19.35 0.93
N ARG A 51 11.88 18.70 1.60
CA ARG A 51 10.46 18.73 1.27
C ARG A 51 9.63 18.35 2.49
N GLU A 52 8.36 18.66 2.44
CA GLU A 52 7.43 18.43 3.52
C GLU A 52 6.15 17.80 2.99
N ILE A 53 6.12 16.46 2.99
CA ILE A 53 5.00 15.67 2.47
C ILE A 53 4.33 14.93 3.62
N HIS A 54 3.29 15.53 4.18
CA HIS A 54 2.43 14.93 5.20
C HIS A 54 0.96 15.20 4.89
N ALA A 55 0.10 14.32 5.38
CA ALA A 55 -1.33 14.41 5.15
C ALA A 55 -1.96 15.50 6.01
N ALA A 56 -3.07 16.04 5.53
CA ALA A 56 -3.84 17.02 6.27
C ALA A 56 -4.44 16.41 7.56
N PRO A 57 -4.75 17.23 8.59
CA PRO A 57 -5.22 16.74 9.88
C PRO A 57 -6.46 15.82 9.83
N HIS A 58 -7.38 16.05 8.90
CA HIS A 58 -8.59 15.21 8.74
C HIS A 58 -8.25 13.75 8.37
N VAL A 59 -7.13 13.53 7.69
CA VAL A 59 -6.64 12.19 7.33
C VAL A 59 -6.12 11.45 8.56
N SER A 60 -5.43 12.16 9.45
CA SER A 60 -4.99 11.63 10.75
C SER A 60 -6.20 11.23 11.60
N GLU A 61 -7.26 12.05 11.64
CA GLU A 61 -8.50 11.70 12.34
C GLU A 61 -9.15 10.43 11.78
N LYS A 62 -9.23 10.31 10.45
CA LYS A 62 -9.75 9.11 9.78
C LYS A 62 -8.90 7.88 10.11
N LEU A 63 -7.57 7.99 10.10
CA LEU A 63 -6.65 6.93 10.53
C LEU A 63 -6.93 6.48 11.96
N ILE A 64 -7.03 7.42 12.91
CA ILE A 64 -7.31 7.12 14.32
C ILE A 64 -8.62 6.34 14.45
N GLN A 65 -9.68 6.76 13.75
CA GLN A 65 -10.97 6.06 13.79
C GLN A 65 -10.87 4.63 13.24
N LEU A 66 -10.13 4.42 12.15
CA LEU A 66 -9.97 3.09 11.57
C LEU A 66 -9.15 2.16 12.46
N PHE A 67 -8.05 2.64 13.04
CA PHE A 67 -7.21 1.88 13.96
C PHE A 67 -7.89 1.56 15.30
N ARG A 68 -8.87 2.37 15.74
CA ARG A 68 -9.72 2.05 16.90
C ARG A 68 -10.68 0.89 16.63
N ASN A 69 -11.22 0.82 15.40
CA ASN A 69 -12.25 -0.14 15.04
C ASN A 69 -11.67 -1.46 14.50
N LYS A 70 -10.44 -1.43 13.99
CA LYS A 70 -9.81 -2.55 13.28
C LYS A 70 -8.38 -2.73 13.78
N SER A 71 -8.05 -3.97 14.15
CA SER A 71 -6.70 -4.37 14.57
C SER A 71 -5.87 -4.97 13.44
N GLU A 72 -6.46 -5.16 12.26
CA GLU A 72 -5.83 -5.77 11.11
C GLU A 72 -5.82 -4.79 9.95
N PHE A 73 -4.68 -4.70 9.28
CA PHE A 73 -4.53 -3.83 8.14
C PHE A 73 -3.42 -4.31 7.21
N THR A 74 -3.45 -3.80 5.98
CA THR A 74 -2.44 -4.02 4.97
C THR A 74 -2.02 -2.68 4.39
N PHE A 75 -0.73 -2.39 4.45
CA PHE A 75 -0.11 -1.30 3.71
C PHE A 75 0.33 -1.79 2.33
N LEU A 76 0.06 -1.00 1.29
CA LEU A 76 0.43 -1.26 -0.10
C LEU A 76 1.16 -0.06 -0.68
N ALA A 77 2.16 -0.33 -1.50
CA ALA A 77 2.74 0.66 -2.39
C ALA A 77 3.30 0.00 -3.65
N THR A 78 3.33 0.76 -4.75
CA THR A 78 4.12 0.44 -5.94
C THR A 78 5.22 1.49 -6.03
N LEU A 79 6.48 1.09 -6.11
CA LEU A 79 7.59 2.04 -6.04
C LEU A 79 8.75 1.62 -6.94
N GLN A 80 9.52 2.61 -7.38
CA GLN A 80 10.79 2.45 -8.04
C GLN A 80 11.81 3.30 -7.30
N GLN A 81 12.65 2.67 -6.50
CA GLN A 81 13.62 3.38 -5.67
C GLN A 81 14.95 3.53 -6.39
N LYS A 82 15.56 4.73 -6.30
CA LYS A 82 16.90 4.99 -6.84
C LYS A 82 17.89 4.02 -6.20
N ALA A 83 18.71 3.38 -7.03
CA ALA A 83 19.61 2.33 -6.60
C ALA A 83 20.52 2.77 -5.43
N SER A 84 20.71 1.88 -4.46
CA SER A 84 21.58 2.08 -3.29
C SER A 84 21.25 3.32 -2.42
N THR A 85 20.04 3.85 -2.52
CA THR A 85 19.56 4.91 -1.62
C THR A 85 18.76 4.32 -0.46
N SER A 86 18.71 5.02 0.66
CA SER A 86 17.84 4.68 1.79
C SER A 86 16.77 5.75 1.97
N GLY A 87 15.56 5.35 2.35
CA GLY A 87 14.45 6.28 2.59
C GLY A 87 13.22 5.59 3.17
N VAL A 88 12.37 6.40 3.79
CA VAL A 88 11.10 5.99 4.38
C VAL A 88 10.01 6.10 3.33
N ILE A 89 9.27 5.01 3.15
CA ILE A 89 8.18 4.93 2.18
C ILE A 89 6.92 5.55 2.78
N LEU A 90 6.54 5.13 4.00
CA LEU A 90 5.41 5.67 4.76
C LEU A 90 5.78 5.72 6.24
N SER A 91 5.37 6.78 6.95
CA SER A 91 5.53 6.90 8.40
C SER A 91 4.26 7.48 9.05
N ILE A 92 3.68 6.76 10.01
CA ILE A 92 2.64 7.22 10.92
C ILE A 92 3.30 7.38 12.27
N ARG A 93 3.46 8.63 12.71
CA ARG A 93 4.22 8.91 13.92
C ARG A 93 3.70 10.09 14.71
N GLU A 94 3.96 10.04 16.00
CA GLU A 94 3.79 11.14 16.94
C GLU A 94 5.18 11.54 17.44
N LEU A 95 5.64 12.75 17.08
CA LEU A 95 6.99 13.22 17.44
C LEU A 95 8.07 12.20 17.03
N GLU A 96 8.72 11.57 18.01
CA GLU A 96 9.74 10.54 17.79
C GLU A 96 9.20 9.11 17.77
N HIS A 97 7.93 8.92 18.10
CA HIS A 97 7.31 7.61 18.24
C HIS A 97 6.65 7.14 16.94
N SER A 98 7.20 6.07 16.36
CA SER A 98 6.66 5.45 15.13
C SER A 98 5.63 4.38 15.44
N TYR A 99 4.36 4.65 15.17
CA TYR A 99 3.29 3.65 15.25
C TYR A 99 3.35 2.67 14.08
N PHE A 100 3.66 3.17 12.90
CA PHE A 100 3.94 2.39 11.72
C PHE A 100 4.95 3.14 10.87
N GLU A 101 6.08 2.55 10.54
CA GLU A 101 7.00 3.12 9.56
C GLU A 101 7.67 2.02 8.75
N LEU A 102 7.62 2.17 7.43
CA LEU A 102 8.30 1.28 6.51
C LEU A 102 9.47 2.00 5.85
N GLU A 103 10.67 1.54 6.13
CA GLU A 103 11.92 2.07 5.60
C GLU A 103 12.54 1.05 4.64
N SER A 104 13.03 1.54 3.51
CA SER A 104 13.90 0.79 2.61
C SER A 104 15.32 1.30 2.74
N SER A 105 16.24 0.41 3.10
CA SER A 105 17.65 0.69 3.27
C SER A 105 18.49 0.06 2.16
N GLY A 106 18.67 0.78 1.06
CA GLY A 106 19.44 0.31 -0.10
C GLY A 106 20.95 0.15 0.13
N LEU A 107 21.50 0.74 1.19
CA LEU A 107 22.91 0.53 1.57
C LEU A 107 23.14 -0.80 2.30
N ARG A 108 22.09 -1.38 2.86
CA ARG A 108 22.16 -2.63 3.64
C ARG A 108 21.34 -3.76 3.01
N ASP A 109 20.65 -3.47 1.90
CA ASP A 109 19.70 -4.38 1.27
C ASP A 109 18.66 -4.92 2.27
N GLU A 110 18.04 -3.99 3.00
CA GLU A 110 17.05 -4.31 4.05
C GLU A 110 15.76 -3.52 3.86
N ILE A 111 14.63 -4.17 4.07
CA ILE A 111 13.35 -3.53 4.40
C ILE A 111 13.21 -3.57 5.93
N ARG A 112 12.82 -2.44 6.53
CA ARG A 112 12.69 -2.30 7.98
C ARG A 112 11.31 -1.79 8.32
N TYR A 113 10.64 -2.52 9.22
CA TYR A 113 9.36 -2.13 9.76
C TYR A 113 9.54 -1.67 11.21
N HIS A 114 9.27 -0.40 11.50
CA HIS A 114 9.34 0.18 12.83
C HIS A 114 7.94 0.39 13.41
N TYR A 115 7.73 -0.06 14.63
CA TYR A 115 6.43 0.01 15.32
C TYR A 115 6.60 0.19 16.83
N ARG A 116 5.49 0.37 17.55
CA ARG A 116 5.47 0.38 19.02
C ARG A 116 4.80 -0.85 19.58
N PHE A 117 5.34 -1.31 20.70
CA PHE A 117 4.71 -2.29 21.58
C PHE A 117 4.99 -1.95 23.04
N ASN A 118 3.94 -1.86 23.86
CA ASN A 118 4.03 -1.51 25.28
C ASN A 118 4.88 -0.26 25.55
N GLY A 119 4.65 0.79 24.76
CA GLY A 119 5.32 2.08 24.82
C GLY A 119 6.73 2.09 24.23
N LYS A 120 7.31 0.93 23.89
CA LYS A 120 8.69 0.78 23.40
C LYS A 120 8.72 0.63 21.88
N SER A 121 9.73 1.26 21.26
CA SER A 121 10.00 1.07 19.83
C SER A 121 10.53 -0.33 19.55
N ARG A 122 10.06 -0.91 18.45
CA ARG A 122 10.46 -2.20 17.89
C ARG A 122 10.81 -2.03 16.42
N THR A 123 11.72 -2.87 15.93
CA THR A 123 12.13 -2.88 14.54
C THR A 123 12.26 -4.31 14.04
N GLU A 124 11.49 -4.64 13.00
CA GLU A 124 11.70 -5.86 12.23
C GLU A 124 12.56 -5.57 11.02
N VAL A 125 13.64 -6.33 10.86
CA VAL A 125 14.54 -6.25 9.70
C VAL A 125 14.32 -7.45 8.78
N PHE A 126 14.16 -7.18 7.49
CA PHE A 126 13.98 -8.15 6.42
C PHE A 126 15.05 -7.95 5.36
N PRO A 127 15.99 -8.89 5.16
CA PRO A 127 16.97 -8.83 4.08
C PRO A 127 16.28 -8.86 2.71
N TYR A 128 16.19 -7.72 2.04
CA TYR A 128 15.62 -7.62 0.70
C TYR A 128 16.11 -6.34 0.03
N ARG A 129 16.65 -6.49 -1.18
CA ARG A 129 17.15 -5.37 -1.97
C ARG A 129 16.01 -4.74 -2.77
N LEU A 130 15.34 -3.75 -2.19
CA LEU A 130 14.29 -2.98 -2.85
C LEU A 130 14.83 -1.80 -3.68
N ALA A 131 16.04 -1.32 -3.36
CA ALA A 131 16.68 -0.18 -4.01
C ALA A 131 17.62 -0.64 -5.14
N ASP A 132 17.07 -1.26 -6.17
CA ASP A 132 17.80 -1.74 -7.36
C ASP A 132 17.53 -0.91 -8.63
N GLY A 133 16.63 0.07 -8.56
CA GLY A 133 16.22 0.91 -9.69
C GLY A 133 15.07 0.33 -10.52
N GLN A 134 14.52 -0.83 -10.17
CA GLN A 134 13.36 -1.43 -10.82
C GLN A 134 12.07 -1.12 -10.07
N TRP A 135 10.95 -1.38 -10.75
CA TRP A 135 9.63 -1.27 -10.15
C TRP A 135 9.33 -2.47 -9.27
N HIS A 136 8.84 -2.21 -8.07
CA HIS A 136 8.40 -3.23 -7.13
C HIS A 136 7.02 -2.91 -6.57
N LYS A 137 6.24 -3.97 -6.36
CA LYS A 137 4.96 -3.95 -5.65
C LYS A 137 5.19 -4.49 -4.24
N ILE A 138 4.97 -3.68 -3.21
CA ILE A 138 5.14 -4.10 -1.82
C ILE A 138 3.82 -4.14 -1.08
N ALA A 139 3.64 -5.16 -0.25
CA ALA A 139 2.52 -5.26 0.67
C ALA A 139 2.98 -5.74 2.05
N VAL A 140 2.62 -5.01 3.10
CA VAL A 140 2.84 -5.40 4.50
C VAL A 140 1.49 -5.58 5.17
N SER A 141 1.14 -6.82 5.48
CA SER A 141 -0.10 -7.17 6.17
C SER A 141 0.17 -7.53 7.61
N LEU A 142 -0.65 -6.97 8.50
CA LEU A 142 -0.56 -7.17 9.94
C LEU A 142 -1.91 -7.68 10.45
N SER A 143 -1.86 -8.81 11.15
CA SER A 143 -3.00 -9.43 11.81
C SER A 143 -2.55 -9.89 13.20
N ALA A 144 -2.93 -9.14 14.23
CA ALA A 144 -2.47 -9.34 15.61
C ALA A 144 -0.92 -9.42 15.70
N SER A 145 -0.36 -10.63 15.88
CA SER A 145 1.08 -10.89 15.95
C SER A 145 1.68 -11.39 14.63
N HIS A 146 0.91 -11.49 13.56
CA HIS A 146 1.40 -12.02 12.27
C HIS A 146 1.69 -10.88 11.30
N LEU A 147 2.94 -10.80 10.86
CA LEU A 147 3.40 -9.91 9.79
C LEU A 147 3.67 -10.73 8.53
N LEU A 148 3.04 -10.34 7.44
CA LEU A 148 3.30 -10.88 6.10
C LEU A 148 3.87 -9.77 5.22
N LEU A 149 5.06 -10.00 4.65
CA LEU A 149 5.67 -9.10 3.68
C LEU A 149 5.66 -9.77 2.31
N HIS A 150 4.95 -9.16 1.38
CA HIS A 150 4.96 -9.52 -0.03
C HIS A 150 5.75 -8.52 -0.84
N VAL A 151 6.52 -9.03 -1.80
CA VAL A 151 7.15 -8.23 -2.85
C VAL A 151 6.84 -8.88 -4.19
N ASP A 152 6.39 -8.07 -5.14
CA ASP A 152 6.02 -8.48 -6.51
C ASP A 152 5.02 -9.64 -6.53
N CYS A 153 4.01 -9.54 -5.66
CA CYS A 153 2.97 -10.56 -5.49
C CYS A 153 3.49 -11.93 -5.00
N ASN A 154 4.69 -11.99 -4.41
CA ASN A 154 5.21 -13.19 -3.77
C ASN A 154 5.35 -12.95 -2.27
N ARG A 155 4.93 -13.91 -1.45
CA ARG A 155 5.13 -13.86 0.00
C ARG A 155 6.60 -14.16 0.31
N ILE A 156 7.38 -13.12 0.61
CA ILE A 156 8.82 -13.24 0.84
C ILE A 156 9.10 -13.57 2.30
N TYR A 157 8.36 -12.94 3.22
CA TYR A 157 8.51 -13.18 4.65
C TYR A 157 7.17 -13.35 5.36
N GLU A 158 7.19 -14.21 6.37
CA GLU A 158 6.15 -14.38 7.38
C GLU A 158 6.85 -14.38 8.74
N ARG A 159 6.41 -13.52 9.67
CA ARG A 159 7.03 -13.38 10.98
C ARG A 159 5.98 -13.22 12.06
N ILE A 160 6.23 -13.86 13.20
CA ILE A 160 5.51 -13.59 14.45
C ILE A 160 6.23 -12.44 15.16
N ILE A 161 5.52 -11.36 15.43
CA ILE A 161 6.04 -10.13 16.03
C ILE A 161 5.23 -9.77 17.28
N ASP A 162 5.78 -8.86 18.09
CA ASP A 162 4.98 -8.22 19.14
C ASP A 162 3.79 -7.48 18.48
N PRO A 163 2.56 -7.56 19.01
CA PRO A 163 1.41 -6.88 18.43
C PRO A 163 1.63 -5.36 18.34
N PRO A 164 1.55 -4.75 17.14
CA PRO A 164 1.70 -3.31 17.01
C PRO A 164 0.59 -2.55 17.75
N GLU A 165 0.95 -1.44 18.38
CA GLU A 165 -0.02 -0.55 19.00
C GLU A 165 -0.96 0.07 17.96
N THR A 166 -2.26 -0.14 18.15
CA THR A 166 -3.32 0.44 17.32
C THR A 166 -4.02 1.63 18.00
N ASN A 167 -3.69 1.92 19.27
CA ASN A 167 -4.24 3.07 19.96
C ASN A 167 -3.45 4.33 19.59
N LEU A 168 -3.82 4.94 18.46
CA LEU A 168 -3.19 6.16 17.96
C LEU A 168 -3.66 7.39 18.74
N THR A 169 -2.73 8.30 19.00
CA THR A 169 -3.02 9.60 19.62
C THR A 169 -3.55 10.61 18.59
N PRO A 170 -4.26 11.66 19.01
CA PRO A 170 -4.69 12.75 18.12
C PRO A 170 -3.54 13.49 17.42
N GLU A 171 -2.33 13.49 18.00
CA GLU A 171 -1.16 14.22 17.50
C GLU A 171 -0.36 13.48 16.41
N ILE A 172 -0.86 12.35 15.90
CA ILE A 172 -0.17 11.62 14.83
C ILE A 172 -0.09 12.43 13.53
N ASN A 173 0.98 12.20 12.78
CA ASN A 173 1.18 12.71 11.45
C ASN A 173 1.47 11.56 10.48
N LEU A 174 0.81 11.57 9.33
CA LEU A 174 1.05 10.64 8.23
C LEU A 174 2.01 11.30 7.23
N TRP A 175 3.22 10.74 7.09
CA TRP A 175 4.25 11.18 6.15
C TRP A 175 4.41 10.17 5.01
N LEU A 176 4.60 10.67 3.80
CA LEU A 176 4.87 9.86 2.62
C LEU A 176 6.22 10.20 2.01
N GLY A 177 7.02 9.18 1.72
CA GLY A 177 8.34 9.36 1.11
C GLY A 177 9.34 10.09 2.02
N GLN A 178 9.03 10.24 3.31
CA GLN A 178 9.91 10.83 4.32
C GLN A 178 9.48 10.42 5.74
N ARG A 179 10.40 10.54 6.70
CA ARG A 179 10.15 10.28 8.12
C ARG A 179 9.62 11.52 8.84
N ASN A 180 10.15 12.68 8.48
CA ASN A 180 9.78 14.00 8.98
C ASN A 180 10.35 15.06 8.02
N ARG A 181 10.36 16.34 8.42
CA ARG A 181 10.89 17.46 7.61
C ARG A 181 12.38 17.38 7.28
N LYS A 182 13.19 16.59 8.00
CA LYS A 182 14.66 16.61 7.91
C LYS A 182 15.29 15.27 7.53
N HIS A 183 14.58 14.16 7.73
CA HIS A 183 15.17 12.83 7.67
C HIS A 183 14.31 11.84 6.89
N GLY A 184 14.96 10.76 6.44
CA GLY A 184 14.29 9.62 5.83
C GLY A 184 13.77 9.87 4.41
N PHE A 185 14.32 10.84 3.67
CA PHE A 185 13.87 11.15 2.33
C PHE A 185 14.01 9.96 1.36
N PHE A 186 12.89 9.43 0.90
CA PHE A 186 12.81 8.49 -0.22
C PHE A 186 13.23 9.16 -1.53
N LYS A 187 13.91 8.41 -2.41
CA LYS A 187 14.40 8.93 -3.69
C LYS A 187 13.97 7.96 -4.77
N GLY A 188 13.10 8.41 -5.67
CA GLY A 188 12.51 7.55 -6.68
C GLY A 188 11.03 7.85 -6.88
N VAL A 189 10.33 6.92 -7.53
CA VAL A 189 8.92 7.09 -7.88
C VAL A 189 8.06 6.25 -6.94
N ILE A 190 6.95 6.81 -6.48
CA ILE A 190 5.91 6.11 -5.70
C ILE A 190 4.57 6.24 -6.43
N GLN A 191 3.81 5.16 -6.45
CA GLN A 191 2.50 5.00 -7.09
C GLN A 191 1.61 4.08 -6.23
N ASP A 192 0.29 4.26 -6.29
CA ASP A 192 -0.71 3.38 -5.66
C ASP A 192 -0.44 3.06 -4.18
N VAL A 193 -0.37 4.11 -3.35
CA VAL A 193 -0.14 3.96 -1.91
C VAL A 193 -1.45 3.88 -1.15
N LYS A 194 -1.69 2.77 -0.47
CA LYS A 194 -2.94 2.53 0.24
C LYS A 194 -2.70 1.89 1.59
N VAL A 195 -3.54 2.24 2.56
CA VAL A 195 -3.71 1.49 3.82
C VAL A 195 -5.11 0.93 3.82
N ILE A 196 -5.24 -0.39 3.91
CA ILE A 196 -6.51 -1.10 3.84
C ILE A 196 -6.72 -1.85 5.14
N PHE A 197 -7.82 -1.63 5.83
CA PHE A 197 -8.09 -2.20 7.15
C PHE A 197 -8.73 -3.61 7.07
N ILE A 198 -8.06 -4.49 6.32
CA ILE A 198 -8.33 -5.93 6.23
C ILE A 198 -6.99 -6.71 6.15
N PRO A 199 -6.93 -7.95 6.65
CA PRO A 199 -5.67 -8.72 6.68
C PRO A 199 -5.19 -9.16 5.30
N ASN A 200 -6.11 -9.32 4.33
CA ASN A 200 -5.79 -9.77 2.96
C ASN A 200 -5.82 -8.62 1.93
N GLY A 201 -5.51 -7.39 2.35
CA GLY A 201 -5.57 -6.22 1.47
C GLY A 201 -4.62 -6.30 0.27
N TYR A 202 -3.57 -7.12 0.35
CA TYR A 202 -2.61 -7.40 -0.72
C TYR A 202 -3.26 -7.95 -2.00
N ILE A 203 -4.44 -8.57 -1.90
CA ILE A 203 -5.20 -9.06 -3.06
C ILE A 203 -5.58 -7.92 -4.00
N THR A 204 -5.77 -6.70 -3.48
CA THR A 204 -6.12 -5.54 -4.32
C THR A 204 -5.00 -5.16 -5.31
N GLN A 205 -3.73 -5.37 -4.92
CA GLN A 205 -2.57 -5.18 -5.80
C GLN A 205 -2.24 -6.46 -6.60
N CYS A 206 -2.61 -7.63 -6.06
CA CYS A 206 -2.23 -8.95 -6.54
C CYS A 206 -3.43 -9.94 -6.49
N PRO A 207 -4.42 -9.81 -7.38
CA PRO A 207 -5.67 -10.60 -7.31
C PRO A 207 -5.45 -12.12 -7.47
N ASN A 208 -4.36 -12.51 -8.10
CA ASN A 208 -4.03 -13.93 -8.34
C ASN A 208 -3.52 -14.67 -7.10
N LEU A 209 -3.09 -13.96 -6.03
CA LEU A 209 -2.59 -14.59 -4.80
C LEU A 209 -3.66 -15.40 -4.06
N ASN A 210 -4.94 -15.09 -4.25
CA ASN A 210 -6.05 -15.81 -3.60
C ASN A 210 -6.43 -17.13 -4.30
N ARG A 211 -5.77 -17.48 -5.43
CA ARG A 211 -6.01 -18.76 -6.12
C ARG A 211 -5.41 -19.98 -5.41
N THR A 212 -4.75 -19.79 -4.28
CA THR A 212 -4.27 -20.87 -3.40
C THR A 212 -5.33 -21.37 -2.41
N CYS A 213 -6.53 -20.77 -2.36
CA CYS A 213 -7.69 -21.38 -1.70
C CYS A 213 -8.49 -22.20 -2.74
N PRO A 214 -8.48 -23.54 -2.66
CA PRO A 214 -9.05 -24.42 -3.69
C PRO A 214 -10.52 -24.11 -4.01
N THR A 215 -11.32 -23.69 -3.02
CA THR A 215 -12.75 -23.38 -3.20
C THR A 215 -13.03 -21.99 -3.76
N CYS A 216 -12.17 -20.99 -3.54
CA CYS A 216 -12.35 -19.65 -4.11
C CYS A 216 -11.97 -19.60 -5.60
N SER A 217 -10.99 -20.38 -6.02
CA SER A 217 -10.63 -20.50 -7.45
C SER A 217 -11.81 -21.05 -8.26
N ASP A 218 -12.54 -22.03 -7.72
CA ASP A 218 -13.72 -22.61 -8.35
C ASP A 218 -14.88 -21.60 -8.43
N PHE A 219 -15.10 -20.82 -7.37
CA PHE A 219 -16.14 -19.78 -7.39
C PHE A 219 -15.84 -18.67 -8.41
N LEU A 220 -14.61 -18.19 -8.47
CA LEU A 220 -14.22 -17.15 -9.44
C LEU A 220 -14.27 -17.67 -10.89
N SER A 221 -13.87 -18.92 -11.10
CA SER A 221 -13.99 -19.56 -12.41
C SER A 221 -15.46 -19.75 -12.82
N LEU A 222 -16.33 -20.06 -11.86
CA LEU A 222 -17.77 -20.15 -12.08
C LEU A 222 -18.39 -18.78 -12.42
N VAL A 223 -18.03 -17.72 -11.67
CA VAL A 223 -18.50 -16.36 -11.95
C VAL A 223 -18.05 -15.89 -13.34
N GLN A 224 -16.77 -16.13 -13.69
CA GLN A 224 -16.25 -15.82 -15.02
C GLN A 224 -16.98 -16.63 -16.11
N GLY A 225 -17.19 -17.92 -15.89
CA GLY A 225 -17.93 -18.78 -16.82
C GLY A 225 -19.38 -18.31 -17.04
N ILE A 226 -20.06 -17.82 -15.99
CA ILE A 226 -21.41 -17.25 -16.10
C ILE A 226 -21.38 -15.96 -16.91
N MET A 227 -20.40 -15.08 -16.69
CA MET A 227 -20.26 -13.84 -17.46
C MET A 227 -20.01 -14.13 -18.95
N ASP A 228 -19.13 -15.08 -19.25
CA ASP A 228 -18.82 -15.47 -20.62
C ASP A 228 -20.06 -16.07 -21.32
N LEU A 229 -20.86 -16.88 -20.60
CA LEU A 229 -22.13 -17.41 -21.08
C LEU A 229 -23.16 -16.31 -21.34
N GLN A 230 -23.28 -15.32 -20.45
CA GLN A 230 -24.17 -14.18 -20.65
C GLN A 230 -23.77 -13.37 -21.88
N GLU A 231 -22.48 -13.15 -22.10
CA GLU A 231 -21.98 -12.47 -23.29
C GLU A 231 -22.24 -13.26 -24.57
N LEU A 232 -22.07 -14.58 -24.52
CA LEU A 232 -22.32 -15.48 -25.65
C LEU A 232 -23.82 -15.50 -26.02
N LEU A 233 -24.70 -15.56 -25.01
CA LEU A 233 -26.15 -15.51 -25.19
C LEU A 233 -26.58 -14.16 -25.77
N ALA A 234 -26.05 -13.04 -25.27
CA ALA A 234 -26.33 -11.71 -25.80
C ALA A 234 -25.89 -11.56 -27.27
N LYS A 235 -24.75 -12.15 -27.64
CA LYS A 235 -24.27 -12.18 -29.03
C LYS A 235 -25.14 -13.05 -29.94
N MET A 236 -25.67 -14.17 -29.44
CA MET A 236 -26.56 -15.03 -30.23
C MET A 236 -27.96 -14.44 -30.39
N THR A 237 -28.55 -13.84 -29.35
CA THR A 237 -29.86 -13.18 -29.45
C THR A 237 -29.81 -11.97 -30.38
N ALA A 238 -28.70 -11.21 -30.40
CA ALA A 238 -28.48 -10.14 -31.37
C ALA A 238 -28.39 -10.64 -32.83
N LYS A 239 -28.02 -11.91 -33.05
CA LYS A 239 -27.88 -12.52 -34.38
C LYS A 239 -29.17 -13.16 -34.92
N VAL A 240 -30.17 -13.37 -34.06
CA VAL A 240 -31.48 -13.97 -34.40
C VAL A 240 -32.57 -12.89 -34.57
N GLY A 241 -32.29 -11.64 -34.18
CA GLY A 241 -33.20 -10.49 -34.33
C GLY A 241 -33.17 -9.76 -35.68
N THR A 242 -32.56 -10.36 -36.72
CA THR A 242 -32.57 -9.89 -38.12
C THR A 242 -33.01 -11.04 -39.03
#